data_AF-A0A9E3U986-F1
#
_entry.id   AF-A0A9E3U986-F1
#
_cell.length_a   1.000
_cell.length_b   1.000
_cell.length_c   1.000
_cell.angle_alpha   90.00
_cell.angle_beta   90.00
_cell.angle_gamma   90.00
#
_symmetry.space_group_name_H-M   'P 1'
#
loop_
_entity.id
_entity.type
_entity.pdbx_description
1 polymer ?
#
loop_
_entity_poly.entity_id
_entity_poly.type
_entity_poly.pdbx_seq_one_letter_code
_entity_poly.pdbx_strand_id
1 'polypeptide(L)'
;MERPPKPKVPQDDLAEVERALSVLQGRHPEHERLRREDQAAQQKRNAKLDAAANIEEAQARSRRLRIALIVAPVALIAIVFAFIFRSEVGRRGRVEEATAALRALGFTLVDMAPRRDPGLLDMSVEPGCYAAVSTHAAPIAISRGGAESQGPGPALFCACTSERVQIKSEVDSSGGVALLRIDSGVIGGSRAFPFAPFKVGSSLKTDEACSEASFDAWLDAKKYPAPVADEAWLRASPSRAPLEAAGFRVVAVAKEEAPFVVIEAPKESCVLATSDAPSRLSIRMKGGAVEVPETTGTIGRCAQAESTLVVTREGKSDLVVLVAPAGRLGGALGMREVARSGGIAVQTTDVPGADLAWDAKQVLVASGVPTAIINTAATPDVAVDADARVVAVSFETPSALHPELPADVFSYCEPPLDDKTLTSLCVFSGSQRWRTAGSEAVGGLARSKLPFWLFTMQGVDDPVALKAMTQLFSLARKLSQDGFGATTLEAMTELPTGVEVLGRTGEDAFVAVGVAPVAPWVFPLTVGDAPAWNLAGDPQITPIKVLEKVVASAPRETWRSLPPIHKRRTVVFRRQKR
;
A
#
# COMPACT_ATOMS: atom_id res chain seq x y z
N MET A 1 -2.76 -112.05 18.66
CA MET A 1 -2.56 -113.51 18.74
C MET A 1 -2.86 -114.04 17.35
N GLU A 2 -2.04 -114.76 16.60
CA GLU A 2 -0.74 -115.42 16.75
C GLU A 2 -0.28 -115.73 15.30
N ARG A 3 1.03 -115.65 15.00
CA ARG A 3 1.64 -116.37 13.84
C ARG A 3 1.49 -117.88 14.07
N PRO A 4 1.50 -118.82 13.09
CA PRO A 4 2.46 -118.98 11.95
C PRO A 4 1.77 -119.69 10.72
N PRO A 5 2.38 -120.44 9.76
CA PRO A 5 3.79 -120.82 9.51
C PRO A 5 4.34 -120.70 8.07
N LYS A 6 5.67 -120.88 7.95
CA LYS A 6 6.47 -121.04 6.71
C LYS A 6 6.34 -122.45 6.10
N PRO A 7 6.49 -122.57 4.77
CA PRO A 7 7.34 -123.61 4.14
C PRO A 7 8.10 -123.04 2.90
N LYS A 8 9.10 -123.63 2.24
CA LYS A 8 10.00 -124.79 2.40
C LYS A 8 11.19 -124.50 1.43
N VAL A 9 12.37 -124.97 1.78
CA VAL A 9 13.61 -124.90 0.98
C VAL A 9 13.60 -126.03 -0.08
N PRO A 10 14.08 -125.80 -1.32
CA PRO A 10 14.55 -126.86 -2.20
C PRO A 10 16.08 -127.00 -2.11
N GLN A 11 16.52 -128.23 -1.83
CA GLN A 11 17.88 -128.72 -2.04
C GLN A 11 18.22 -128.66 -3.53
N ASP A 12 19.49 -128.41 -3.88
CA ASP A 12 19.99 -128.75 -5.21
C ASP A 12 21.31 -129.52 -5.10
N ASP A 13 21.24 -130.77 -5.57
CA ASP A 13 22.18 -131.88 -5.46
C ASP A 13 23.32 -131.77 -6.49
N LEU A 14 24.18 -130.76 -6.36
CA LEU A 14 25.34 -130.59 -7.26
C LEU A 14 26.70 -130.58 -6.54
N ALA A 15 26.70 -130.58 -5.20
CA ALA A 15 27.94 -130.54 -4.41
C ALA A 15 28.57 -131.93 -4.16
N GLU A 16 27.86 -133.02 -4.41
CA GLU A 16 28.30 -134.39 -4.06
C GLU A 16 28.94 -135.15 -5.23
N VAL A 17 28.87 -134.64 -6.48
CA VAL A 17 29.37 -135.35 -7.67
C VAL A 17 30.66 -134.73 -8.26
N GLU A 18 30.99 -133.47 -7.94
CA GLU A 18 32.19 -132.81 -8.52
C GLU A 18 33.48 -132.96 -7.70
N ARG A 19 33.43 -133.48 -6.46
CA ARG A 19 34.65 -133.68 -5.65
C ARG A 19 35.30 -135.07 -5.82
N ALA A 20 34.68 -135.98 -6.57
CA ALA A 20 35.28 -137.26 -6.97
C ALA A 20 36.16 -137.16 -8.25
N LEU A 21 36.20 -135.99 -8.92
CA LEU A 21 36.90 -135.83 -10.21
C LEU A 21 38.02 -134.77 -10.24
N SER A 22 38.30 -134.04 -9.16
CA SER A 22 39.33 -132.97 -9.15
C SER A 22 40.69 -133.37 -8.57
N VAL A 23 40.94 -134.66 -8.30
CA VAL A 23 42.22 -135.18 -7.78
C VAL A 23 43.35 -135.26 -8.84
N LEU A 24 43.12 -134.86 -10.10
CA LEU A 24 44.14 -134.94 -11.16
C LEU A 24 44.19 -133.67 -12.02
N GLN A 25 44.55 -132.51 -11.44
CA GLN A 25 45.15 -131.39 -12.21
C GLN A 25 45.75 -130.19 -11.42
N GLY A 26 46.10 -130.36 -10.14
CA GLY A 26 47.12 -129.53 -9.48
C GLY A 26 47.01 -127.99 -9.62
N ARG A 27 45.81 -127.40 -9.42
CA ARG A 27 45.62 -125.93 -9.36
C ARG A 27 44.67 -125.55 -8.22
N HIS A 28 45.08 -124.57 -7.42
CA HIS A 28 44.57 -124.26 -6.07
C HIS A 28 43.23 -123.48 -6.11
N PRO A 29 42.19 -123.89 -5.33
CA PRO A 29 40.82 -123.35 -5.42
C PRO A 29 40.61 -121.92 -4.88
N GLU A 30 41.61 -121.27 -4.28
CA GLU A 30 41.43 -119.93 -3.69
C GLU A 30 41.56 -118.77 -4.70
N HIS A 31 42.27 -118.97 -5.81
CA HIS A 31 42.51 -117.91 -6.79
C HIS A 31 41.27 -117.52 -7.62
N GLU A 32 40.33 -118.45 -7.83
CA GLU A 32 39.06 -118.10 -8.50
C GLU A 32 38.10 -117.33 -7.60
N ARG A 33 38.16 -117.55 -6.28
CA ARG A 33 37.30 -116.85 -5.33
C ARG A 33 37.68 -115.36 -5.23
N LEU A 34 38.98 -115.08 -5.13
CA LEU A 34 39.54 -113.72 -5.14
C LEU A 34 39.24 -112.96 -6.44
N ARG A 35 39.32 -113.62 -7.60
CA ARG A 35 39.06 -112.96 -8.89
C ARG A 35 37.58 -112.58 -9.07
N ARG A 36 36.65 -113.38 -8.55
CA ARG A 36 35.20 -113.08 -8.58
C ARG A 36 34.83 -111.99 -7.57
N GLU A 37 35.49 -111.93 -6.42
CA GLU A 37 35.28 -110.87 -5.43
C GLU A 37 35.81 -109.51 -5.90
N ASP A 38 36.98 -109.47 -6.56
CA ASP A 38 37.55 -108.22 -7.10
C ASP A 38 36.74 -107.65 -8.28
N GLN A 39 36.23 -108.50 -9.18
CA GLN A 39 35.40 -108.03 -10.30
C GLN A 39 34.02 -107.50 -9.83
N ALA A 40 33.43 -108.09 -8.79
CA ALA A 40 32.19 -107.59 -8.19
C ALA A 40 32.39 -106.27 -7.42
N ALA A 41 33.57 -106.07 -6.81
CA ALA A 41 33.92 -104.84 -6.11
C ALA A 41 34.16 -103.66 -7.08
N GLN A 42 34.79 -103.90 -8.23
CA GLN A 42 35.00 -102.87 -9.27
C GLN A 42 33.70 -102.40 -9.91
N GLN A 43 32.76 -103.31 -10.23
CA GLN A 43 31.48 -102.93 -10.83
C GLN A 43 30.60 -102.10 -9.88
N LYS A 44 30.65 -102.39 -8.56
CA LYS A 44 29.96 -101.57 -7.54
C LYS A 44 30.57 -100.19 -7.34
N ARG A 45 31.87 -100.00 -7.61
CA ARG A 45 32.53 -98.68 -7.53
C ARG A 45 32.17 -97.79 -8.72
N ASN A 46 32.16 -98.35 -9.94
CA ASN A 46 31.85 -97.57 -11.13
C ASN A 46 30.36 -97.15 -11.17
N ALA A 47 29.43 -98.03 -10.79
CA ALA A 47 28.01 -97.68 -10.72
C ALA A 47 27.70 -96.58 -9.67
N LYS A 48 28.53 -96.44 -8.63
CA LYS A 48 28.39 -95.37 -7.63
C LYS A 48 28.93 -94.02 -8.13
N LEU A 49 29.96 -94.03 -8.97
CA LEU A 49 30.53 -92.81 -9.55
C LEU A 49 29.64 -92.23 -10.66
N ASP A 50 29.05 -93.07 -11.51
CA ASP A 50 28.15 -92.63 -12.58
C ASP A 50 26.78 -92.14 -12.03
N ALA A 51 26.31 -92.71 -10.93
CA ALA A 51 25.09 -92.24 -10.25
C ALA A 51 25.32 -90.88 -9.56
N ALA A 52 26.52 -90.60 -9.06
CA ALA A 52 26.85 -89.32 -8.43
C ALA A 52 26.99 -88.19 -9.47
N ALA A 53 27.65 -88.45 -10.60
CA ALA A 53 27.86 -87.46 -11.66
C ALA A 53 26.55 -86.98 -12.33
N ASN A 54 25.60 -87.91 -12.57
CA ASN A 54 24.32 -87.57 -13.20
C ASN A 54 23.38 -86.77 -12.28
N ILE A 55 23.53 -86.89 -10.96
CA ILE A 55 22.74 -86.11 -9.98
C ILE A 55 23.26 -84.68 -9.88
N GLU A 56 24.58 -84.46 -9.96
CA GLU A 56 25.16 -83.11 -9.90
C GLU A 56 24.84 -82.26 -11.14
N GLU A 57 24.86 -82.83 -12.36
CA GLU A 57 24.56 -82.07 -13.58
C GLU A 57 23.07 -81.67 -13.68
N ALA A 58 22.15 -82.55 -13.24
CA ALA A 58 20.72 -82.26 -13.20
C ALA A 58 20.35 -81.21 -12.13
N GLN A 59 21.04 -81.23 -10.98
CA GLN A 59 20.87 -80.22 -9.93
C GLN A 59 21.47 -78.86 -10.30
N ALA A 60 22.57 -78.83 -11.06
CA ALA A 60 23.19 -77.58 -11.52
C ALA A 60 22.34 -76.83 -12.57
N ARG A 61 21.73 -77.54 -13.54
CA ARG A 61 20.84 -76.92 -14.55
C ARG A 61 19.53 -76.41 -13.95
N SER A 62 18.93 -77.16 -13.02
CA SER A 62 17.70 -76.73 -12.34
C SER A 62 17.91 -75.54 -11.39
N ARG A 63 19.08 -75.45 -10.73
CA ARG A 63 19.47 -74.25 -9.94
C ARG A 63 19.63 -73.01 -10.81
N ARG A 64 20.28 -73.10 -11.98
CA ARG A 64 20.47 -71.95 -12.89
C ARG A 64 19.15 -71.44 -13.47
N LEU A 65 18.25 -72.34 -13.85
CA LEU A 65 16.91 -71.98 -14.34
C LEU A 65 16.03 -71.34 -13.25
N ARG A 66 16.06 -71.85 -12.01
CA ARG A 66 15.33 -71.25 -10.87
C ARG A 66 15.88 -69.88 -10.47
N ILE A 67 17.20 -69.70 -10.49
CA ILE A 67 17.82 -68.40 -10.21
C ILE A 67 17.49 -67.40 -11.32
N ALA A 68 17.52 -67.78 -12.60
CA ALA A 68 17.16 -66.89 -13.70
C ALA A 68 15.68 -66.47 -13.66
N LEU A 69 14.76 -67.37 -13.28
CA LEU A 69 13.32 -67.08 -13.14
C LEU A 69 12.99 -66.10 -12.00
N ILE A 70 13.85 -65.99 -10.99
CA ILE A 70 13.67 -65.07 -9.85
C ILE A 70 14.47 -63.78 -10.07
N VAL A 71 15.70 -63.87 -10.58
CA VAL A 71 16.59 -62.72 -10.74
C VAL A 71 16.17 -61.82 -11.91
N ALA A 72 15.68 -62.39 -13.02
CA ALA A 72 15.23 -61.60 -14.16
C ALA A 72 14.06 -60.64 -13.83
N PRO A 73 12.95 -61.08 -13.17
CA PRO A 73 11.88 -60.15 -12.79
C PRO A 73 12.35 -59.17 -11.71
N VAL A 74 13.18 -59.56 -10.76
CA VAL A 74 13.73 -58.64 -9.74
C VAL A 74 14.61 -57.56 -10.37
N ALA A 75 15.47 -57.92 -11.32
CA ALA A 75 16.30 -56.98 -12.06
C ALA A 75 15.46 -56.03 -12.94
N LEU A 76 14.43 -56.56 -13.60
CA LEU A 76 13.52 -55.76 -14.42
C LEU A 76 12.72 -54.76 -13.56
N ILE A 77 12.23 -55.21 -12.40
CA ILE A 77 11.58 -54.35 -11.39
C ILE A 77 12.57 -53.29 -10.91
N ALA A 78 13.81 -53.64 -10.58
CA ALA A 78 14.83 -52.69 -10.14
C ALA A 78 15.17 -51.63 -11.20
N ILE A 79 15.25 -52.02 -12.48
CA ILE A 79 15.47 -51.08 -13.60
C ILE A 79 14.28 -50.14 -13.77
N VAL A 80 13.05 -50.66 -13.71
CA VAL A 80 11.83 -49.83 -13.77
C VAL A 80 11.78 -48.86 -12.58
N PHE A 81 12.05 -49.33 -11.37
CA PHE A 81 12.14 -48.48 -10.17
C PHE A 81 13.24 -47.42 -10.29
N ALA A 82 14.41 -47.76 -10.82
CA ALA A 82 15.50 -46.81 -11.05
C ALA A 82 15.12 -45.73 -12.07
N PHE A 83 14.41 -46.10 -13.15
CA PHE A 83 13.94 -45.14 -14.16
C PHE A 83 12.83 -44.23 -13.60
N ILE A 84 11.91 -44.81 -12.82
CA ILE A 84 10.88 -44.09 -12.07
C ILE A 84 11.51 -43.10 -11.09
N PHE A 85 12.50 -43.54 -10.31
CA PHE A 85 13.19 -42.70 -9.34
C PHE A 85 13.98 -41.58 -10.02
N ARG A 86 14.71 -41.88 -11.09
CA ARG A 86 15.48 -40.86 -11.84
C ARG A 86 14.58 -39.82 -12.50
N SER A 87 13.45 -40.25 -13.07
CA SER A 87 12.48 -39.32 -13.66
C SER A 87 11.80 -38.45 -12.59
N GLU A 88 11.48 -39.01 -11.42
CA GLU A 88 10.90 -38.27 -10.30
C GLU A 88 11.90 -37.28 -9.68
N VAL A 89 13.17 -37.66 -9.51
CA VAL A 89 14.24 -36.76 -9.06
C VAL A 89 14.45 -35.63 -10.07
N GLY A 90 14.46 -35.92 -11.37
CA GLY A 90 14.58 -34.88 -12.40
C GLY A 90 13.38 -33.93 -12.43
N ARG A 91 12.16 -34.45 -12.22
CA ARG A 91 10.93 -33.67 -12.11
C ARG A 91 10.97 -32.73 -10.91
N ARG A 92 11.35 -33.26 -9.74
CA ARG A 92 11.54 -32.47 -8.52
C ARG A 92 12.61 -31.41 -8.70
N GLY A 93 13.74 -31.74 -9.32
CA GLY A 93 14.80 -30.77 -9.63
C GLY A 93 14.30 -29.59 -10.48
N ARG A 94 13.51 -29.85 -11.52
CA ARG A 94 12.90 -28.78 -12.34
C ARG A 94 11.90 -27.93 -11.57
N VAL A 95 11.08 -28.55 -10.71
CA VAL A 95 10.16 -27.83 -9.84
C VAL A 95 10.92 -26.99 -8.81
N GLU A 96 11.99 -27.53 -8.22
CA GLU A 96 12.88 -26.80 -7.31
C GLU A 96 13.51 -25.60 -8.01
N GLU A 97 13.98 -25.75 -9.23
CA GLU A 97 14.51 -24.66 -10.05
C GLU A 97 13.44 -23.60 -10.35
N ALA A 98 12.25 -24.01 -10.80
CA ALA A 98 11.14 -23.10 -11.10
C ALA A 98 10.65 -22.33 -9.85
N THR A 99 10.80 -22.92 -8.67
CA THR A 99 10.35 -22.32 -7.40
C THR A 99 11.45 -21.59 -6.63
N ALA A 100 12.71 -21.73 -7.03
CA ALA A 100 13.88 -21.23 -6.31
C ALA A 100 13.79 -19.72 -6.00
N ALA A 101 13.38 -18.91 -6.98
CA ALA A 101 13.27 -17.46 -6.81
C ALA A 101 12.22 -17.08 -5.74
N LEU A 102 11.07 -17.74 -5.74
CA LEU A 102 10.03 -17.49 -4.72
C LEU A 102 10.46 -18.00 -3.35
N ARG A 103 11.12 -19.15 -3.27
CA ARG A 103 11.66 -19.66 -2.00
C ARG A 103 12.71 -18.73 -1.39
N ALA A 104 13.54 -18.10 -2.23
CA ALA A 104 14.48 -17.07 -1.80
C ALA A 104 13.78 -15.81 -1.24
N LEU A 105 12.55 -15.53 -1.68
CA LEU A 105 11.68 -14.47 -1.16
C LEU A 105 10.89 -14.89 0.10
N GLY A 106 11.14 -16.08 0.65
CA GLY A 106 10.52 -16.57 1.87
C GLY A 106 9.27 -17.44 1.68
N PHE A 107 8.91 -17.78 0.44
CA PHE A 107 7.84 -18.74 0.20
C PHE A 107 8.26 -20.16 0.61
N THR A 108 7.36 -20.89 1.25
CA THR A 108 7.54 -22.29 1.64
C THR A 108 6.76 -23.20 0.70
N LEU A 109 7.36 -24.31 0.25
CA LEU A 109 6.66 -25.29 -0.56
C LEU A 109 5.58 -25.97 0.28
N VAL A 110 4.33 -25.89 -0.18
CA VAL A 110 3.20 -26.59 0.44
C VAL A 110 3.15 -28.00 -0.11
N ASP A 111 3.05 -28.11 -1.44
CA ASP A 111 2.97 -29.38 -2.13
C ASP A 111 3.25 -29.22 -3.64
N MET A 112 3.36 -30.35 -4.33
CA MET A 112 3.55 -30.46 -5.77
C MET A 112 2.60 -31.48 -6.40
N ALA A 113 2.22 -31.27 -7.65
CA ALA A 113 1.29 -32.15 -8.35
C ALA A 113 1.81 -33.60 -8.38
N PRO A 114 0.95 -34.61 -8.19
CA PRO A 114 1.35 -36.00 -8.17
C PRO A 114 1.79 -36.46 -9.56
N ARG A 115 2.68 -37.44 -9.64
CA ARG A 115 3.19 -37.94 -10.93
C ARG A 115 2.11 -38.47 -11.89
N ARG A 116 0.99 -38.97 -11.35
CA ARG A 116 -0.14 -39.48 -12.15
C ARG A 116 -0.84 -38.35 -12.91
N ASP A 117 -0.81 -37.14 -12.38
CA ASP A 117 -1.42 -35.95 -12.97
C ASP A 117 -0.55 -34.72 -12.68
N PRO A 118 0.57 -34.56 -13.39
CA PRO A 118 1.59 -33.54 -13.06
C PRO A 118 1.08 -32.10 -13.25
N GLY A 119 -0.04 -31.93 -13.95
CA GLY A 119 -0.66 -30.64 -14.24
C GLY A 119 -1.77 -30.24 -13.26
N LEU A 120 -2.19 -31.12 -12.36
CA LEU A 120 -3.31 -30.89 -11.46
C LEU A 120 -2.88 -30.97 -9.99
N LEU A 121 -3.19 -29.92 -9.24
CA LEU A 121 -3.15 -29.92 -7.78
C LEU A 121 -4.56 -29.65 -7.26
N ASP A 122 -5.07 -30.50 -6.36
CA ASP A 122 -6.37 -30.33 -5.73
C ASP A 122 -6.25 -30.65 -4.24
N MET A 123 -6.40 -29.63 -3.40
CA MET A 123 -6.18 -29.73 -1.96
C MET A 123 -6.91 -28.66 -1.17
N SER A 124 -6.99 -28.88 0.15
CA SER A 124 -7.38 -27.85 1.10
C SER A 124 -6.15 -27.07 1.55
N VAL A 125 -6.22 -25.75 1.47
CA VAL A 125 -5.16 -24.84 1.92
C VAL A 125 -5.59 -24.15 3.21
N GLU A 126 -4.64 -23.79 4.07
CA GLU A 126 -4.87 -23.00 5.28
C GLU A 126 -4.94 -21.48 4.97
N PRO A 127 -5.33 -20.61 5.92
CA PRO A 127 -5.22 -19.17 5.75
C PRO A 127 -3.79 -18.70 5.41
N GLY A 128 -3.64 -17.81 4.44
CA GLY A 128 -2.35 -17.28 3.99
C GLY A 128 -2.35 -16.91 2.51
N CYS A 129 -1.22 -16.45 1.98
CA CYS A 129 -1.08 -16.16 0.56
C CYS A 129 -0.23 -17.21 -0.14
N TYR A 130 -0.56 -17.45 -1.41
CA TYR A 130 -0.06 -18.59 -2.16
C TYR A 130 0.42 -18.17 -3.55
N ALA A 131 1.44 -18.87 -4.03
CA ALA A 131 1.95 -18.76 -5.38
C ALA A 131 1.91 -20.13 -6.05
N ALA A 132 1.16 -20.22 -7.14
CA ALA A 132 1.16 -21.37 -8.03
C ALA A 132 2.21 -21.17 -9.13
N VAL A 133 3.08 -22.16 -9.30
CA VAL A 133 4.17 -22.15 -10.28
C VAL A 133 4.08 -23.39 -11.14
N SER A 134 4.31 -23.22 -12.44
CA SER A 134 4.47 -24.30 -13.40
C SER A 134 5.89 -24.31 -13.92
N THR A 135 6.40 -25.50 -14.20
CA THR A 135 7.69 -25.70 -14.91
C THR A 135 7.60 -25.39 -16.40
N HIS A 136 6.39 -25.16 -16.92
CA HIS A 136 6.13 -24.81 -18.32
C HIS A 136 5.53 -23.40 -18.43
N ALA A 137 5.63 -22.80 -19.61
CA ALA A 137 5.07 -21.48 -19.90
C ALA A 137 3.55 -21.46 -20.10
N ALA A 138 2.89 -22.63 -20.05
CA ALA A 138 1.44 -22.73 -20.19
C ALA A 138 0.73 -21.96 -19.08
N PRO A 139 -0.45 -21.38 -19.34
CA PRO A 139 -1.23 -20.70 -18.33
C PRO A 139 -1.54 -21.60 -17.12
N ILE A 140 -1.61 -20.99 -15.95
CA ILE A 140 -2.03 -21.60 -14.70
C ILE A 140 -3.46 -21.13 -14.43
N ALA A 141 -4.38 -22.07 -14.30
CA ALA A 141 -5.75 -21.83 -13.86
C ALA A 141 -5.88 -22.16 -12.37
N ILE A 142 -6.44 -21.24 -11.59
CA ILE A 142 -6.75 -21.41 -10.16
C ILE A 142 -8.26 -21.32 -10.01
N SER A 143 -8.88 -22.35 -9.42
CA SER A 143 -10.30 -22.39 -9.09
C SER A 143 -10.48 -22.56 -7.57
N ARG A 144 -11.25 -21.66 -6.95
CA ARG A 144 -11.54 -21.63 -5.50
C ARG A 144 -12.84 -20.90 -5.23
N GLY A 145 -13.66 -21.39 -4.28
CA GLY A 145 -14.84 -20.65 -3.80
C GLY A 145 -15.82 -20.16 -4.87
N GLY A 146 -15.90 -20.84 -6.05
CA GLY A 146 -16.72 -20.41 -7.19
C GLY A 146 -16.08 -19.34 -8.09
N ALA A 147 -14.88 -18.87 -7.79
CA ALA A 147 -14.09 -17.98 -8.61
C ALA A 147 -12.97 -18.72 -9.35
N GLU A 148 -12.63 -18.23 -10.54
CA GLU A 148 -11.58 -18.80 -11.37
C GLU A 148 -10.72 -17.67 -11.96
N SER A 149 -9.40 -17.90 -12.03
CA SER A 149 -8.46 -17.04 -12.75
C SER A 149 -7.54 -17.91 -13.58
N GLN A 150 -7.27 -17.50 -14.81
CA GLN A 150 -6.33 -18.17 -15.69
C GLN A 150 -5.37 -17.13 -16.29
N GLY A 151 -4.08 -17.43 -16.28
CA GLY A 151 -3.09 -16.58 -16.93
C GLY A 151 -1.67 -17.09 -16.75
N PRO A 152 -0.66 -16.33 -17.19
CA PRO A 152 0.75 -16.71 -17.04
C PRO A 152 1.13 -16.94 -15.58
N GLY A 153 2.11 -17.81 -15.34
CA GLY A 153 2.71 -17.98 -14.01
C GLY A 153 3.77 -16.90 -13.68
N PRO A 154 4.09 -16.69 -12.40
CA PRO A 154 3.44 -17.27 -11.22
C PRO A 154 2.05 -16.66 -11.00
N ALA A 155 1.11 -17.50 -10.56
CA ALA A 155 -0.26 -17.10 -10.29
C ALA A 155 -0.50 -16.96 -8.78
N LEU A 156 -0.98 -15.80 -8.32
CA LEU A 156 -1.12 -15.48 -6.89
C LEU A 156 -2.57 -15.46 -6.42
N PHE A 157 -2.80 -15.91 -5.18
CA PHE A 157 -4.07 -15.77 -4.48
C PHE A 157 -3.85 -15.78 -2.96
N CYS A 158 -4.82 -15.33 -2.18
CA CYS A 158 -4.80 -15.48 -0.72
C CYS A 158 -6.08 -16.17 -0.25
N ALA A 159 -5.95 -17.03 0.76
CA ALA A 159 -7.03 -17.72 1.43
C ALA A 159 -7.25 -17.13 2.83
N CYS A 160 -8.50 -16.84 3.13
CA CYS A 160 -8.96 -16.27 4.41
C CYS A 160 -9.20 -17.33 5.49
N THR A 161 -9.77 -18.42 5.04
CA THR A 161 -10.19 -19.56 5.83
C THR A 161 -9.63 -20.79 5.13
N SER A 162 -9.66 -21.93 5.83
CA SER A 162 -9.34 -23.18 5.16
C SER A 162 -10.34 -23.45 4.04
N GLU A 163 -9.86 -23.64 2.82
CA GLU A 163 -10.71 -23.83 1.65
C GLU A 163 -10.06 -24.74 0.62
N ARG A 164 -10.88 -25.35 -0.23
CA ARG A 164 -10.40 -26.23 -1.30
C ARG A 164 -10.03 -25.40 -2.52
N VAL A 165 -8.82 -25.64 -3.03
CA VAL A 165 -8.27 -24.97 -4.21
C VAL A 165 -7.85 -26.01 -5.23
N GLN A 166 -8.21 -25.75 -6.49
CA GLN A 166 -7.76 -26.53 -7.63
C GLN A 166 -6.85 -25.68 -8.51
N ILE A 167 -5.67 -26.20 -8.83
CA ILE A 167 -4.68 -25.55 -9.68
C ILE A 167 -4.41 -26.45 -10.87
N LYS A 168 -4.53 -25.90 -12.07
CA LYS A 168 -4.38 -26.61 -13.35
C LYS A 168 -3.38 -25.90 -14.25
N SER A 169 -2.47 -26.64 -14.87
CA SER A 169 -1.60 -26.14 -15.93
C SER A 169 -1.25 -27.27 -16.90
N GLU A 170 -1.11 -26.96 -18.18
CA GLU A 170 -0.65 -27.93 -19.17
C GLU A 170 0.87 -28.15 -19.01
N VAL A 171 1.24 -29.33 -18.54
CA VAL A 171 2.65 -29.73 -18.38
C VAL A 171 2.86 -31.12 -18.98
N ASP A 172 4.04 -31.37 -19.51
CA ASP A 172 4.41 -32.71 -19.95
C ASP A 172 4.73 -33.64 -18.77
N SER A 173 5.00 -34.92 -19.06
CA SER A 173 5.36 -35.92 -18.03
C SER A 173 6.67 -35.63 -17.27
N SER A 174 7.47 -34.68 -17.77
CA SER A 174 8.73 -34.25 -17.17
C SER A 174 8.52 -33.01 -16.28
N GLY A 175 7.44 -32.26 -16.49
CA GLY A 175 7.09 -31.07 -15.72
C GLY A 175 6.29 -31.36 -14.45
N GLY A 176 5.71 -30.28 -13.93
CA GLY A 176 4.96 -30.27 -12.69
C GLY A 176 4.49 -28.87 -12.32
N VAL A 177 3.40 -28.85 -11.56
CA VAL A 177 2.88 -27.68 -10.85
C VAL A 177 3.27 -27.77 -9.37
N ALA A 178 3.62 -26.64 -8.77
CA ALA A 178 3.88 -26.53 -7.34
C ALA A 178 3.09 -25.37 -6.74
N LEU A 179 2.72 -25.55 -5.48
CA LEU A 179 2.08 -24.52 -4.67
C LEU A 179 3.00 -24.14 -3.53
N LEU A 180 3.26 -22.84 -3.41
CA LEU A 180 4.00 -22.28 -2.28
C LEU A 180 3.11 -21.38 -1.45
N ARG A 181 3.41 -21.27 -0.15
CA ARG A 181 2.75 -20.40 0.82
C ARG A 181 3.71 -19.35 1.33
N ILE A 182 3.18 -18.18 1.64
CA ILE A 182 3.86 -17.15 2.42
C ILE A 182 2.87 -16.56 3.42
N ASP A 183 3.40 -16.06 4.53
CA ASP A 183 2.61 -15.25 5.45
C ASP A 183 2.06 -14.01 4.72
N SER A 184 0.75 -13.77 4.86
CA SER A 184 0.07 -12.72 4.12
C SER A 184 0.55 -11.32 4.50
N GLY A 185 1.00 -11.11 5.74
CA GLY A 185 1.61 -9.88 6.21
C GLY A 185 2.98 -9.58 5.59
N VAL A 186 3.64 -10.58 5.02
CA VAL A 186 4.92 -10.38 4.33
C VAL A 186 4.74 -9.70 2.98
N ILE A 187 3.62 -9.93 2.29
CA ILE A 187 3.36 -9.40 0.95
C ILE A 187 2.15 -8.47 0.89
N GLY A 188 1.53 -8.14 2.03
CA GLY A 188 0.40 -7.20 2.14
C GLY A 188 -0.93 -7.73 1.60
N GLY A 189 -1.07 -9.06 1.53
CA GLY A 189 -2.26 -9.71 0.98
C GLY A 189 -2.48 -9.43 -0.52
N SER A 190 -3.70 -9.70 -0.98
CA SER A 190 -4.08 -9.55 -2.40
C SER A 190 -4.03 -8.11 -2.91
N ARG A 191 -4.20 -7.11 -2.03
CA ARG A 191 -4.10 -5.68 -2.38
C ARG A 191 -2.70 -5.29 -2.84
N ALA A 192 -1.67 -5.85 -2.21
CA ALA A 192 -0.28 -5.45 -2.45
C ALA A 192 0.44 -6.32 -3.50
N PHE A 193 -0.24 -7.29 -4.14
CA PHE A 193 0.34 -8.08 -5.24
C PHE A 193 0.97 -7.25 -6.37
N PRO A 194 0.42 -6.10 -6.80
CA PRO A 194 1.07 -5.25 -7.81
C PRO A 194 2.45 -4.72 -7.39
N PHE A 195 2.76 -4.74 -6.10
CA PHE A 195 4.03 -4.30 -5.52
C PHE A 195 4.96 -5.46 -5.13
N ALA A 196 4.62 -6.69 -5.52
CA ALA A 196 5.48 -7.84 -5.28
C ALA A 196 6.87 -7.61 -5.93
N PRO A 197 7.97 -8.05 -5.28
CA PRO A 197 9.33 -7.87 -5.81
C PRO A 197 9.64 -8.77 -7.01
N PHE A 198 8.63 -9.39 -7.61
CA PHE A 198 8.72 -10.28 -8.76
C PHE A 198 7.53 -10.05 -9.68
N LYS A 199 7.68 -10.43 -10.95
CA LYS A 199 6.61 -10.29 -11.94
C LYS A 199 5.50 -11.29 -11.65
N VAL A 200 4.33 -10.79 -11.24
CA VAL A 200 3.11 -11.59 -11.11
C VAL A 200 2.52 -11.80 -12.50
N GLY A 201 2.28 -13.06 -12.88
CA GLY A 201 1.72 -13.39 -14.18
C GLY A 201 0.19 -13.27 -14.20
N SER A 202 -0.45 -13.78 -13.16
CA SER A 202 -1.89 -13.65 -12.92
C SER A 202 -2.19 -13.60 -11.43
N SER A 203 -3.34 -13.05 -11.07
CA SER A 203 -3.76 -13.00 -9.67
C SER A 203 -5.27 -13.09 -9.55
N LEU A 204 -5.75 -13.79 -8.53
CA LEU A 204 -7.16 -13.84 -8.18
C LEU A 204 -7.43 -12.88 -7.00
N LYS A 205 -8.21 -11.83 -7.26
CA LYS A 205 -8.54 -10.76 -6.29
C LYS A 205 -9.91 -10.97 -5.65
N THR A 206 -10.16 -12.13 -5.04
CA THR A 206 -11.53 -12.49 -4.60
C THR A 206 -11.92 -12.01 -3.22
N ASP A 207 -10.97 -11.69 -2.32
CA ASP A 207 -11.31 -11.38 -0.93
C ASP A 207 -10.47 -10.22 -0.38
N GLU A 208 -11.05 -9.01 -0.37
CA GLU A 208 -10.45 -7.82 0.23
C GLU A 208 -10.50 -7.84 1.76
N ALA A 209 -11.41 -8.59 2.39
CA ALA A 209 -11.64 -8.50 3.84
C ALA A 209 -10.50 -9.12 4.70
N CYS A 210 -9.84 -10.17 4.22
CA CYS A 210 -8.68 -10.78 4.92
C CYS A 210 -7.38 -10.03 4.65
N SER A 211 -7.47 -9.03 3.77
CA SER A 211 -6.35 -8.18 3.43
C SER A 211 -6.06 -7.17 4.53
N GLU A 212 -7.03 -6.63 5.26
CA GLU A 212 -6.76 -5.44 6.10
C GLU A 212 -5.69 -5.70 7.17
N ALA A 213 -5.80 -6.75 7.97
CA ALA A 213 -4.78 -7.08 8.97
C ALA A 213 -3.41 -7.43 8.35
N SER A 214 -3.41 -8.11 7.19
CA SER A 214 -2.19 -8.46 6.46
C SER A 214 -1.55 -7.24 5.80
N PHE A 215 -2.38 -6.33 5.31
CA PHE A 215 -2.00 -5.10 4.65
C PHE A 215 -1.46 -4.12 5.69
N ASP A 216 -2.12 -3.97 6.83
CA ASP A 216 -1.61 -3.23 7.98
C ASP A 216 -0.27 -3.76 8.47
N ALA A 217 -0.11 -5.09 8.58
CA ALA A 217 1.18 -5.69 8.95
C ALA A 217 2.27 -5.38 7.92
N TRP A 218 1.92 -5.31 6.63
CA TRP A 218 2.84 -4.95 5.56
C TRP A 218 3.19 -3.46 5.55
N LEU A 219 2.23 -2.58 5.87
CA LEU A 219 2.43 -1.15 6.09
C LEU A 219 3.35 -0.91 7.29
N ASP A 220 3.08 -1.57 8.43
CA ASP A 220 3.89 -1.48 9.65
C ASP A 220 5.33 -1.94 9.44
N ALA A 221 5.51 -3.00 8.65
CA ALA A 221 6.82 -3.50 8.29
C ALA A 221 7.52 -2.64 7.21
N LYS A 222 6.87 -1.57 6.71
CA LYS A 222 7.38 -0.67 5.66
C LYS A 222 7.89 -1.41 4.42
N LYS A 223 7.15 -2.44 4.02
CA LYS A 223 7.50 -3.29 2.86
C LYS A 223 6.94 -2.75 1.53
N TYR A 224 6.27 -1.60 1.55
CA TYR A 224 5.84 -0.89 0.37
C TYR A 224 7.03 -0.25 -0.35
N PRO A 225 6.99 -0.15 -1.70
CA PRO A 225 8.04 0.56 -2.43
C PRO A 225 8.14 2.01 -1.99
N ALA A 226 9.37 2.52 -1.92
CA ALA A 226 9.57 3.93 -1.64
C ALA A 226 8.83 4.76 -2.71
N PRO A 227 8.02 5.75 -2.30
CA PRO A 227 7.31 6.58 -3.25
C PRO A 227 8.31 7.37 -4.10
N VAL A 228 8.03 7.47 -5.41
CA VAL A 228 8.84 8.26 -6.33
C VAL A 228 8.35 9.70 -6.27
N ALA A 229 9.17 10.59 -5.72
CA ALA A 229 8.93 12.02 -5.78
C ALA A 229 9.36 12.57 -7.15
N ASP A 230 8.53 13.40 -7.78
CA ASP A 230 8.86 14.09 -9.04
C ASP A 230 8.43 15.56 -8.98
N GLU A 231 9.32 16.41 -8.47
CA GLU A 231 9.09 17.86 -8.41
C GLU A 231 9.00 18.50 -9.80
N ALA A 232 9.42 17.82 -10.87
CA ALA A 232 9.23 18.34 -12.22
C ALA A 232 7.75 18.49 -12.57
N TRP A 233 6.85 17.70 -11.95
CA TRP A 233 5.41 17.84 -12.13
C TRP A 233 4.88 19.23 -11.72
N LEU A 234 5.40 19.80 -10.62
CA LEU A 234 5.02 21.16 -10.19
C LEU A 234 5.47 22.23 -11.19
N ARG A 235 6.63 22.03 -11.81
CA ARG A 235 7.23 22.96 -12.77
C ARG A 235 6.75 22.76 -14.20
N ALA A 236 6.09 21.64 -14.49
CA ALA A 236 5.60 21.30 -15.82
C ALA A 236 4.49 22.24 -16.33
N SER A 237 3.78 22.92 -15.44
CA SER A 237 2.75 23.91 -15.81
C SER A 237 2.93 25.21 -15.02
N PRO A 238 2.95 26.38 -15.68
CA PRO A 238 2.93 27.68 -15.00
C PRO A 238 1.73 27.85 -14.07
N SER A 239 0.59 27.19 -14.37
CA SER A 239 -0.60 27.23 -13.52
C SER A 239 -0.36 26.65 -12.13
N ARG A 240 0.65 25.77 -11.95
CA ARG A 240 0.96 25.09 -10.69
C ARG A 240 1.94 25.87 -9.81
N ALA A 241 2.49 26.99 -10.29
CA ALA A 241 3.41 27.84 -9.52
C ALA A 241 2.86 28.25 -8.13
N PRO A 242 1.56 28.55 -7.94
CA PRO A 242 1.00 28.83 -6.61
C PRO A 242 1.13 27.67 -5.62
N LEU A 243 1.11 26.42 -6.08
CA LEU A 243 1.29 25.25 -5.21
C LEU A 243 2.72 25.19 -4.67
N GLU A 244 3.73 25.31 -5.55
CA GLU A 244 5.15 25.33 -5.15
C GLU A 244 5.43 26.54 -4.24
N ALA A 245 4.89 27.72 -4.58
CA ALA A 245 5.02 28.93 -3.78
C ALA A 245 4.44 28.77 -2.38
N ALA A 246 3.29 28.11 -2.22
CA ALA A 246 2.67 27.80 -0.93
C ALA A 246 3.39 26.69 -0.14
N GLY A 247 4.40 26.03 -0.72
CA GLY A 247 5.23 25.03 -0.07
C GLY A 247 4.79 23.58 -0.29
N PHE A 248 3.94 23.32 -1.29
CA PHE A 248 3.69 21.94 -1.72
C PHE A 248 4.95 21.33 -2.33
N ARG A 249 5.14 20.05 -2.00
CA ARG A 249 6.16 19.18 -2.58
C ARG A 249 5.50 17.91 -3.08
N VAL A 250 5.96 17.38 -4.20
CA VAL A 250 5.51 16.08 -4.69
C VAL A 250 6.16 15.00 -3.84
N VAL A 251 5.36 14.25 -3.07
CA VAL A 251 5.86 13.16 -2.22
C VAL A 251 5.72 11.80 -2.86
N ALA A 252 4.80 11.66 -3.83
CA ALA A 252 4.61 10.42 -4.56
C ALA A 252 4.00 10.65 -5.95
N VAL A 253 4.44 9.84 -6.91
CA VAL A 253 3.82 9.64 -8.22
C VAL A 253 3.65 8.15 -8.46
N ALA A 254 2.43 7.71 -8.78
CA ALA A 254 2.14 6.35 -9.20
C ALA A 254 1.62 6.30 -10.63
N LYS A 255 2.26 5.47 -11.46
CA LYS A 255 1.82 5.15 -12.81
C LYS A 255 0.57 4.26 -12.81
N GLU A 256 -0.06 4.07 -13.98
CA GLU A 256 -1.28 3.28 -14.17
C GLU A 256 -1.20 1.90 -13.50
N GLU A 257 -0.02 1.26 -13.50
CA GLU A 257 0.18 -0.10 -13.00
C GLU A 257 0.11 -0.21 -11.47
N ALA A 258 0.38 0.89 -10.75
CA ALA A 258 0.32 0.95 -9.29
C ALA A 258 -1.05 1.48 -8.84
N PRO A 259 -1.94 0.64 -8.27
CA PRO A 259 -3.31 1.04 -7.95
C PRO A 259 -3.42 2.01 -6.77
N PHE A 260 -2.36 2.15 -5.98
CA PHE A 260 -2.28 3.09 -4.87
C PHE A 260 -0.84 3.50 -4.60
N VAL A 261 -0.67 4.53 -3.76
CA VAL A 261 0.61 4.87 -3.13
C VAL A 261 0.46 4.90 -1.62
N VAL A 262 1.54 4.54 -0.93
CA VAL A 262 1.65 4.71 0.52
C VAL A 262 2.55 5.92 0.76
N ILE A 263 2.08 6.87 1.58
CA ILE A 263 2.87 8.03 1.99
C ILE A 263 2.87 8.16 3.51
N GLU A 264 3.97 8.69 4.03
CA GLU A 264 4.06 9.11 5.44
C GLU A 264 3.78 10.61 5.48
N ALA A 265 2.57 10.99 5.88
CA ALA A 265 2.17 12.38 6.04
C ALA A 265 2.83 12.96 7.30
N PRO A 266 3.63 14.04 7.18
CA PRO A 266 4.23 14.68 8.34
C PRO A 266 3.18 15.24 9.29
N LYS A 267 3.53 15.40 10.56
CA LYS A 267 2.72 16.17 11.51
C LYS A 267 2.41 17.58 10.98
N GLU A 268 1.25 18.09 11.36
CA GLU A 268 0.77 19.43 11.01
C GLU A 268 0.82 19.74 9.50
N SER A 269 0.35 18.81 8.69
CA SER A 269 0.42 18.91 7.23
C SER A 269 -0.95 18.76 6.56
N CYS A 270 -1.01 19.26 5.33
CA CYS A 270 -2.10 18.99 4.41
C CYS A 270 -1.56 18.19 3.22
N VAL A 271 -2.30 17.15 2.85
CA VAL A 271 -2.05 16.24 1.74
C VAL A 271 -3.07 16.56 0.66
N LEU A 272 -2.60 16.66 -0.59
CA LEU A 272 -3.43 16.86 -1.77
C LEU A 272 -3.15 15.72 -2.76
N ALA A 273 -4.17 14.97 -3.15
CA ALA A 273 -4.05 13.91 -4.14
C ALA A 273 -4.82 14.28 -5.41
N THR A 274 -4.14 14.21 -6.55
CA THR A 274 -4.68 14.60 -7.85
C THR A 274 -4.30 13.61 -8.94
N SER A 275 -4.97 13.71 -10.08
CA SER A 275 -4.70 12.90 -11.27
C SER A 275 -4.82 13.75 -12.52
N ASP A 276 -4.02 13.44 -13.54
CA ASP A 276 -3.99 14.22 -14.79
C ASP A 276 -5.25 13.99 -15.67
N ALA A 277 -6.01 12.93 -15.41
CA ALA A 277 -7.30 12.66 -16.05
C ALA A 277 -8.35 12.26 -15.01
N PRO A 278 -9.66 12.44 -15.28
CA PRO A 278 -10.71 12.14 -14.30
C PRO A 278 -10.59 10.71 -13.79
N SER A 279 -10.27 10.56 -12.51
CA SER A 279 -10.16 9.29 -11.81
C SER A 279 -10.80 9.43 -10.44
N ARG A 280 -11.30 8.32 -9.89
CA ARG A 280 -11.81 8.33 -8.52
C ARG A 280 -10.66 8.09 -7.58
N LEU A 281 -10.48 8.99 -6.64
CA LEU A 281 -9.43 8.93 -5.64
C LEU A 281 -10.07 8.66 -4.28
N SER A 282 -9.36 7.92 -3.43
CA SER A 282 -9.73 7.77 -2.02
C SER A 282 -8.48 7.87 -1.12
N ILE A 283 -8.68 8.27 0.13
CA ILE A 283 -7.64 8.25 1.16
C ILE A 283 -8.08 7.31 2.26
N ARG A 284 -7.22 6.35 2.57
CA ARG A 284 -7.42 5.35 3.60
C ARG A 284 -6.30 5.39 4.62
N MET A 285 -6.63 5.10 5.86
CA MET A 285 -5.68 4.94 6.95
C MET A 285 -5.38 3.46 7.17
N LYS A 286 -4.34 3.20 7.96
CA LYS A 286 -4.15 1.92 8.64
C LYS A 286 -5.44 1.50 9.37
N GLY A 287 -5.77 0.22 9.37
CA GLY A 287 -7.00 -0.33 9.95
C GLY A 287 -8.19 -0.32 9.00
N GLY A 288 -7.98 0.11 7.74
CA GLY A 288 -9.00 0.11 6.70
C GLY A 288 -10.01 1.26 6.77
N ALA A 289 -9.85 2.19 7.72
CA ALA A 289 -10.71 3.38 7.81
C ALA A 289 -10.58 4.22 6.54
N VAL A 290 -11.72 4.48 5.90
CA VAL A 290 -11.83 5.34 4.71
C VAL A 290 -12.14 6.74 5.19
N GLU A 291 -11.18 7.64 5.04
CA GLU A 291 -11.30 9.01 5.53
C GLU A 291 -11.82 9.94 4.44
N VAL A 292 -11.31 9.74 3.21
CA VAL A 292 -11.92 10.34 2.03
C VAL A 292 -12.49 9.23 1.16
N PRO A 293 -13.84 9.16 0.99
CA PRO A 293 -14.47 8.16 0.14
C PRO A 293 -14.10 8.39 -1.33
N GLU A 294 -14.30 7.37 -2.15
CA GLU A 294 -14.05 7.41 -3.59
C GLU A 294 -14.75 8.62 -4.23
N THR A 295 -13.95 9.58 -4.65
CA THR A 295 -14.42 10.86 -5.19
C THR A 295 -13.75 11.10 -6.54
N THR A 296 -14.55 11.41 -7.57
CA THR A 296 -14.01 11.80 -8.87
C THR A 296 -13.29 13.14 -8.76
N GLY A 297 -12.00 13.20 -9.09
CA GLY A 297 -11.22 14.44 -9.11
C GLY A 297 -10.23 14.55 -7.95
N THR A 298 -9.83 15.78 -7.64
CA THR A 298 -8.80 16.03 -6.61
C THR A 298 -9.40 15.97 -5.22
N ILE A 299 -8.71 15.31 -4.30
CA ILE A 299 -9.08 15.21 -2.89
C ILE A 299 -7.96 15.71 -1.99
N GLY A 300 -8.26 16.04 -0.74
CA GLY A 300 -7.25 16.42 0.23
C GLY A 300 -7.59 16.03 1.67
N ARG A 301 -6.58 16.11 2.53
CA ARG A 301 -6.70 15.87 3.97
C ARG A 301 -5.78 16.82 4.72
N CYS A 302 -6.22 17.38 5.84
CA CYS A 302 -5.33 18.08 6.77
C CYS A 302 -5.41 17.43 8.15
N ALA A 303 -4.26 17.20 8.79
CA ALA A 303 -4.20 16.55 10.11
C ALA A 303 -3.06 17.10 10.97
N GLN A 304 -3.27 17.10 12.28
CA GLN A 304 -2.27 17.53 13.25
C GLN A 304 -1.22 16.44 13.50
N ALA A 305 -1.68 15.20 13.65
CA ALA A 305 -0.81 14.05 13.86
C ALA A 305 -0.13 13.59 12.57
N GLU A 306 1.03 12.96 12.69
CA GLU A 306 1.62 12.21 11.59
C GLU A 306 0.80 10.93 11.31
N SER A 307 0.75 10.52 10.05
CA SER A 307 0.03 9.30 9.69
C SER A 307 0.54 8.65 8.41
N THR A 308 0.42 7.33 8.35
CA THR A 308 0.61 6.57 7.11
C THR A 308 -0.70 6.56 6.33
N LEU A 309 -0.70 7.15 5.13
CA LEU A 309 -1.86 7.21 4.25
C LEU A 309 -1.69 6.29 3.06
N VAL A 310 -2.78 5.64 2.67
CA VAL A 310 -2.91 4.88 1.43
C VAL A 310 -3.84 5.65 0.51
N VAL A 311 -3.26 6.23 -0.55
CA VAL A 311 -4.02 6.98 -1.56
C VAL A 311 -4.29 6.06 -2.72
N THR A 312 -5.55 5.70 -2.95
CA THR A 312 -5.95 4.79 -4.02
C THR A 312 -6.48 5.56 -5.23
N ARG A 313 -6.36 4.93 -6.40
CA ARG A 313 -6.92 5.42 -7.65
C ARG A 313 -7.71 4.32 -8.35
N GLU A 314 -8.95 4.61 -8.69
CA GLU A 314 -9.71 3.88 -9.70
C GLU A 314 -9.58 4.63 -11.04
N GLY A 315 -8.91 4.00 -12.01
CA GLY A 315 -8.68 4.57 -13.34
C GLY A 315 -7.25 4.37 -13.85
N LYS A 316 -7.00 4.90 -15.05
CA LYS A 316 -5.77 4.71 -15.83
C LYS A 316 -4.84 5.93 -15.89
N SER A 317 -5.07 6.92 -15.03
CA SER A 317 -4.29 8.15 -14.99
C SER A 317 -3.11 8.03 -14.03
N ASP A 318 -2.09 8.87 -14.17
CA ASP A 318 -1.07 8.99 -13.14
C ASP A 318 -1.67 9.62 -11.87
N LEU A 319 -1.32 9.08 -10.71
CA LEU A 319 -1.68 9.60 -9.39
C LEU A 319 -0.52 10.42 -8.87
N VAL A 320 -0.78 11.66 -8.46
CA VAL A 320 0.21 12.56 -7.87
C VAL A 320 -0.25 12.99 -6.49
N VAL A 321 0.63 12.85 -5.51
CA VAL A 321 0.36 13.23 -4.12
C VAL A 321 1.34 14.32 -3.69
N LEU A 322 0.79 15.41 -3.18
CA LEU A 322 1.51 16.58 -2.71
C LEU A 322 1.30 16.78 -1.22
N VAL A 323 2.32 17.33 -0.55
CA VAL A 323 2.26 17.67 0.89
C VAL A 323 2.77 19.07 1.12
N ALA A 324 2.10 19.81 1.99
CA ALA A 324 2.53 21.13 2.48
C ALA A 324 2.22 21.32 3.98
N PRO A 325 2.96 22.18 4.70
CA PRO A 325 2.67 22.51 6.09
C PRO A 325 1.31 23.22 6.23
N ALA A 326 0.44 22.71 7.10
CA ALA A 326 -0.93 23.23 7.25
C ALA A 326 -0.95 24.69 7.73
N GLY A 327 -0.03 25.08 8.60
CA GLY A 327 0.08 26.46 9.09
C GLY A 327 0.55 27.48 8.05
N ARG A 328 1.19 27.02 6.96
CA ARG A 328 1.53 27.88 5.83
C ARG A 328 0.36 28.05 4.87
N LEU A 329 -0.44 27.00 4.68
CA LEU A 329 -1.62 27.05 3.83
C LEU A 329 -2.77 27.82 4.49
N GLY A 330 -3.02 27.55 5.77
CA GLY A 330 -4.24 27.94 6.47
C GLY A 330 -5.24 26.79 6.58
N GLY A 331 -4.75 25.57 6.85
CA GLY A 331 -5.60 24.37 6.98
C GLY A 331 -6.32 23.99 5.69
N ALA A 332 -7.45 23.30 5.82
CA ALA A 332 -8.23 22.81 4.68
C ALA A 332 -8.81 23.96 3.83
N LEU A 333 -9.21 25.08 4.45
CA LEU A 333 -9.67 26.27 3.72
C LEU A 333 -8.56 26.81 2.81
N GLY A 334 -7.38 27.05 3.37
CA GLY A 334 -6.23 27.58 2.63
C GLY A 334 -5.72 26.61 1.57
N MET A 335 -5.72 25.31 1.83
CA MET A 335 -5.41 24.29 0.83
C MET A 335 -6.31 24.40 -0.41
N ARG A 336 -7.63 24.58 -0.22
CA ARG A 336 -8.58 24.74 -1.33
C ARG A 336 -8.35 26.05 -2.11
N GLU A 337 -8.03 27.14 -1.41
CA GLU A 337 -7.69 28.43 -2.04
C GLU A 337 -6.44 28.34 -2.92
N VAL A 338 -5.37 27.71 -2.40
CA VAL A 338 -4.10 27.51 -3.09
C VAL A 338 -4.27 26.56 -4.28
N ALA A 339 -4.95 25.43 -4.08
CA ALA A 339 -5.23 24.48 -5.15
C ALA A 339 -6.03 25.14 -6.29
N ARG A 340 -7.06 25.94 -5.97
CA ARG A 340 -7.84 26.67 -6.97
C ARG A 340 -6.98 27.67 -7.75
N SER A 341 -6.10 28.40 -7.05
CA SER A 341 -5.13 29.29 -7.70
C SER A 341 -4.16 28.51 -8.60
N GLY A 342 -3.87 27.26 -8.23
CA GLY A 342 -3.13 26.27 -9.01
C GLY A 342 -3.85 25.70 -10.23
N GLY A 343 -5.11 26.09 -10.48
CA GLY A 343 -5.98 25.50 -11.50
C GLY A 343 -6.57 24.13 -11.11
N ILE A 344 -6.52 23.77 -9.83
CA ILE A 344 -6.98 22.47 -9.31
C ILE A 344 -8.22 22.65 -8.43
N ALA A 345 -9.35 22.05 -8.84
CA ALA A 345 -10.57 22.06 -8.05
C ALA A 345 -10.62 20.87 -7.09
N VAL A 346 -10.44 21.14 -5.79
CA VAL A 346 -10.58 20.13 -4.73
C VAL A 346 -12.04 19.84 -4.48
N GLN A 347 -12.43 18.58 -4.68
CA GLN A 347 -13.81 18.12 -4.58
C GLN A 347 -14.19 17.78 -3.14
N THR A 348 -13.31 17.06 -2.45
CA THR A 348 -13.52 16.62 -1.06
C THR A 348 -12.27 16.90 -0.25
N THR A 349 -12.47 17.39 0.96
CA THR A 349 -11.42 17.55 1.96
C THR A 349 -11.85 16.88 3.25
N ASP A 350 -10.93 16.17 3.88
CA ASP A 350 -11.14 15.58 5.19
C ASP A 350 -10.24 16.24 6.25
N VAL A 351 -10.78 16.36 7.46
CA VAL A 351 -10.07 16.78 8.66
C VAL A 351 -10.59 15.90 9.80
N PRO A 352 -9.73 15.15 10.51
CA PRO A 352 -10.17 14.32 11.62
C PRO A 352 -10.97 15.12 12.65
N GLY A 353 -12.02 14.55 13.22
CA GLY A 353 -12.89 15.25 14.18
C GLY A 353 -12.14 15.88 15.36
N ALA A 354 -11.09 15.21 15.85
CA ALA A 354 -10.22 15.72 16.93
C ALA A 354 -9.37 16.94 16.52
N ASP A 355 -9.14 17.13 15.21
CA ASP A 355 -8.26 18.15 14.65
C ASP A 355 -9.03 19.38 14.15
N LEU A 356 -10.37 19.39 14.19
CA LEU A 356 -11.17 20.49 13.63
C LEU A 356 -10.85 21.86 14.26
N ALA A 357 -10.65 21.92 15.58
CA ALA A 357 -10.28 23.17 16.25
C ALA A 357 -8.84 23.60 15.92
N TRP A 358 -7.95 22.64 15.66
CA TRP A 358 -6.60 22.88 15.18
C TRP A 358 -6.60 23.39 13.74
N ASP A 359 -7.41 22.82 12.84
CA ASP A 359 -7.54 23.26 11.44
C ASP A 359 -8.05 24.70 11.37
N ALA A 360 -9.11 25.01 12.12
CA ALA A 360 -9.62 26.38 12.26
C ALA A 360 -8.53 27.35 12.77
N LYS A 361 -7.67 26.91 13.69
CA LYS A 361 -6.54 27.73 14.16
C LYS A 361 -5.54 28.01 13.03
N GLN A 362 -5.26 27.02 12.17
CA GLN A 362 -4.34 27.23 11.04
C GLN A 362 -4.85 28.32 10.10
N VAL A 363 -6.16 28.42 9.85
CA VAL A 363 -6.77 29.52 9.07
C VAL A 363 -6.36 30.88 9.64
N LEU A 364 -6.52 31.08 10.95
CA LEU A 364 -6.18 32.36 11.60
C LEU A 364 -4.68 32.65 11.58
N VAL A 365 -3.86 31.63 11.85
CA VAL A 365 -2.39 31.75 11.82
C VAL A 365 -1.91 32.18 10.43
N ALA A 366 -2.34 31.49 9.37
CA ALA A 366 -1.98 31.84 8.00
C ALA A 366 -2.51 33.23 7.60
N SER A 367 -3.61 33.67 8.21
CA SER A 367 -4.21 35.00 7.99
C SER A 367 -3.51 36.13 8.77
N GLY A 368 -2.35 35.86 9.38
CA GLY A 368 -1.55 36.86 10.09
C GLY A 368 -2.12 37.25 11.46
N VAL A 369 -2.93 36.40 12.09
CA VAL A 369 -3.37 36.56 13.48
C VAL A 369 -2.29 35.99 14.41
N PRO A 370 -1.77 36.75 15.38
CA PRO A 370 -0.78 36.24 16.33
C PRO A 370 -1.33 35.07 17.15
N THR A 371 -0.56 33.99 17.25
CA THR A 371 -0.96 32.77 17.99
C THR A 371 -1.33 33.03 19.44
N ALA A 372 -0.69 34.01 20.08
CA ALA A 372 -0.91 34.38 21.48
C ALA A 372 -2.32 34.95 21.78
N ILE A 373 -3.08 35.33 20.75
CA ILE A 373 -4.46 35.86 20.91
C ILE A 373 -5.52 34.93 20.31
N ILE A 374 -5.12 33.74 19.83
CA ILE A 374 -6.04 32.75 19.28
C ILE A 374 -6.47 31.77 20.37
N ASN A 375 -7.78 31.69 20.57
CA ASN A 375 -8.41 30.70 21.44
C ASN A 375 -9.13 29.65 20.58
N THR A 376 -9.03 28.37 20.95
CA THR A 376 -9.71 27.27 20.25
C THR A 376 -10.80 26.66 21.12
N ALA A 377 -11.87 26.19 20.50
CA ALA A 377 -12.94 25.43 21.14
C ALA A 377 -13.46 24.35 20.18
N ALA A 378 -14.05 23.29 20.74
CA ALA A 378 -14.67 22.20 19.99
C ALA A 378 -16.05 21.88 20.56
N THR A 379 -16.93 21.29 19.75
CA THR A 379 -18.26 20.87 20.22
C THR A 379 -18.16 19.77 21.28
N PRO A 380 -19.14 19.70 22.22
CA PRO A 380 -20.29 20.60 22.35
C PRO A 380 -19.98 21.93 23.08
N ASP A 381 -18.80 22.05 23.68
CA ASP A 381 -18.48 23.13 24.63
C ASP A 381 -17.86 24.36 23.95
N VAL A 382 -18.73 25.24 23.44
CA VAL A 382 -18.30 26.54 22.91
C VAL A 382 -18.68 27.67 23.88
N ALA A 383 -17.76 28.02 24.77
CA ALA A 383 -17.94 29.13 25.72
C ALA A 383 -18.11 30.47 24.99
N VAL A 384 -18.83 31.44 25.56
CA VAL A 384 -18.93 32.80 25.01
C VAL A 384 -17.59 33.54 25.16
N ASP A 385 -17.22 34.33 24.16
CA ASP A 385 -16.06 35.23 24.20
C ASP A 385 -16.49 36.60 23.68
N ALA A 386 -16.57 37.58 24.60
CA ALA A 386 -17.08 38.91 24.31
C ALA A 386 -16.13 39.73 23.41
N ASP A 387 -14.86 39.36 23.34
CA ASP A 387 -13.82 40.08 22.61
C ASP A 387 -13.52 39.46 21.24
N ALA A 388 -14.02 38.26 20.97
CA ALA A 388 -13.88 37.59 19.67
C ALA A 388 -14.58 38.40 18.57
N ARG A 389 -13.82 38.77 17.54
CA ARG A 389 -14.34 39.46 16.33
C ARG A 389 -14.03 38.70 15.06
N VAL A 390 -13.08 37.77 15.11
CA VAL A 390 -12.68 36.94 13.99
C VAL A 390 -12.81 35.49 14.45
N VAL A 391 -13.52 34.67 13.68
CA VAL A 391 -13.70 33.25 13.98
C VAL A 391 -13.49 32.45 12.72
N ALA A 392 -12.58 31.48 12.78
CA ALA A 392 -12.52 30.41 11.80
C ALA A 392 -13.25 29.19 12.36
N VAL A 393 -13.92 28.45 11.48
CA VAL A 393 -14.63 27.22 11.82
C VAL A 393 -14.20 26.09 10.88
N SER A 394 -14.19 24.87 11.41
CA SER A 394 -14.01 23.62 10.67
C SER A 394 -15.01 22.59 11.15
N PHE A 395 -15.65 21.87 10.24
CA PHE A 395 -16.71 20.91 10.53
C PHE A 395 -16.43 19.56 9.87
N GLU A 396 -16.83 18.50 10.54
CA GLU A 396 -17.04 17.19 9.93
C GLU A 396 -18.46 17.12 9.34
N THR A 397 -19.44 17.60 10.09
CA THR A 397 -20.84 17.73 9.64
C THR A 397 -21.14 19.18 9.26
N PRO A 398 -21.54 19.50 8.01
CA PRO A 398 -21.93 20.86 7.65
C PRO A 398 -22.95 21.45 8.64
N SER A 399 -22.85 22.75 8.90
CA SER A 399 -23.74 23.43 9.86
C SER A 399 -23.68 22.90 11.31
N ALA A 400 -22.61 22.20 11.73
CA ALA A 400 -22.46 21.73 13.12
C ALA A 400 -22.57 22.86 14.16
N LEU A 401 -22.16 24.08 13.79
CA LEU A 401 -22.17 25.27 14.64
C LEU A 401 -22.87 26.44 13.95
N HIS A 402 -23.81 27.06 14.66
CA HIS A 402 -24.53 28.26 14.20
C HIS A 402 -24.22 29.46 15.09
N PRO A 403 -23.81 30.60 14.53
CA PRO A 403 -23.68 31.83 15.30
C PRO A 403 -25.06 32.34 15.71
N GLU A 404 -25.25 32.61 16.98
CA GLU A 404 -26.41 33.30 17.54
C GLU A 404 -26.03 34.76 17.80
N LEU A 405 -26.62 35.65 17.01
CA LEU A 405 -26.28 37.07 16.99
C LEU A 405 -27.43 37.91 17.58
N PRO A 406 -27.12 38.87 18.47
CA PRO A 406 -28.04 39.95 18.80
C PRO A 406 -28.48 40.71 17.54
N ALA A 407 -29.62 41.41 17.62
CA ALA A 407 -30.23 42.11 16.47
C ALA A 407 -29.35 43.22 15.86
N ASP A 408 -28.42 43.76 16.65
CA ASP A 408 -27.47 44.82 16.30
C ASP A 408 -26.07 44.28 15.94
N VAL A 409 -25.88 42.96 15.93
CA VAL A 409 -24.61 42.32 15.58
C VAL A 409 -24.69 41.73 14.18
N PHE A 410 -23.78 42.18 13.32
CA PHE A 410 -23.64 41.71 11.95
C PHE A 410 -22.44 40.78 11.83
N SER A 411 -22.47 39.91 10.82
CA SER A 411 -21.35 39.04 10.48
C SER A 411 -21.19 38.91 8.97
N TYR A 412 -19.96 38.59 8.55
CA TYR A 412 -19.68 38.14 7.19
C TYR A 412 -18.73 36.96 7.21
N CYS A 413 -19.13 35.87 6.56
CA CYS A 413 -18.37 34.62 6.49
C CYS A 413 -18.00 34.31 5.04
N GLU A 414 -16.77 33.85 4.83
CA GLU A 414 -16.28 33.41 3.52
C GLU A 414 -15.49 32.10 3.64
N PRO A 415 -15.96 31.01 2.99
CA PRO A 415 -17.28 30.84 2.36
C PRO A 415 -18.46 31.05 3.34
N PRO A 416 -19.69 31.32 2.86
CA PRO A 416 -20.86 31.42 3.71
C PRO A 416 -21.11 30.14 4.52
N LEU A 417 -21.62 30.25 5.75
CA LEU A 417 -21.99 29.08 6.55
C LEU A 417 -23.30 28.46 6.05
N ASP A 418 -23.21 27.57 5.08
CA ASP A 418 -24.33 26.83 4.49
C ASP A 418 -24.27 25.31 4.76
N ASP A 419 -25.13 24.54 4.11
CA ASP A 419 -25.24 23.09 4.23
C ASP A 419 -24.12 22.31 3.53
N LYS A 420 -23.17 23.00 2.90
CA LYS A 420 -22.05 22.41 2.15
C LYS A 420 -20.68 22.86 2.65
N THR A 421 -20.65 23.91 3.47
CA THR A 421 -19.42 24.51 3.92
C THR A 421 -18.88 23.76 5.13
N LEU A 422 -17.70 23.17 4.95
CA LEU A 422 -16.95 22.49 6.02
C LEU A 422 -15.94 23.42 6.70
N THR A 423 -15.47 24.48 6.03
CA THR A 423 -14.53 25.43 6.60
C THR A 423 -14.86 26.86 6.18
N SER A 424 -14.74 27.80 7.10
CA SER A 424 -15.06 29.21 6.84
C SER A 424 -14.31 30.15 7.77
N LEU A 425 -14.09 31.38 7.32
CA LEU A 425 -13.64 32.50 8.14
C LEU A 425 -14.75 33.56 8.23
N CYS A 426 -15.14 33.90 9.45
CA CYS A 426 -16.15 34.87 9.78
C CYS A 426 -15.57 36.08 10.52
N VAL A 427 -16.07 37.27 10.20
CA VAL A 427 -15.83 38.50 10.96
C VAL A 427 -17.16 39.01 11.51
N PHE A 428 -17.16 39.43 12.78
CA PHE A 428 -18.33 39.89 13.52
C PHE A 428 -18.14 41.33 14.00
N SER A 429 -19.20 42.15 13.98
CA SER A 429 -19.16 43.52 14.51
C SER A 429 -19.14 43.55 16.05
N GLY A 430 -19.71 42.54 16.69
CA GLY A 430 -19.88 42.45 18.13
C GLY A 430 -19.71 41.03 18.67
N SER A 431 -20.10 40.84 19.94
CA SER A 431 -20.05 39.53 20.60
C SER A 431 -21.10 38.57 20.07
N GLN A 432 -20.75 37.29 20.03
CA GLN A 432 -21.53 36.21 19.43
C GLN A 432 -21.58 35.01 20.37
N ARG A 433 -22.71 34.32 20.36
CA ARG A 433 -22.83 32.97 20.95
C ARG A 433 -22.84 31.94 19.83
N TRP A 434 -22.59 30.70 20.20
CA TRP A 434 -22.59 29.59 19.26
C TRP A 434 -23.52 28.50 19.78
N ARG A 435 -24.41 28.04 18.91
CA ARG A 435 -25.29 26.91 19.18
C ARG A 435 -24.86 25.72 18.34
N THR A 436 -24.82 24.55 18.97
CA THR A 436 -24.58 23.27 18.30
C THR A 436 -25.87 22.78 17.64
N ALA A 437 -25.76 22.16 16.46
CA ALA A 437 -26.92 21.63 15.73
C ALA A 437 -27.54 20.36 16.36
N GLY A 438 -26.88 19.76 17.36
CA GLY A 438 -27.31 18.55 18.06
C GLY A 438 -26.18 17.92 18.87
N SER A 439 -26.45 16.78 19.52
CA SER A 439 -25.43 16.02 20.28
C SER A 439 -24.35 15.40 19.39
N GLU A 440 -24.72 15.04 18.16
CA GLU A 440 -23.82 14.41 17.17
C GLU A 440 -23.09 15.43 16.28
N ALA A 441 -23.24 16.73 16.57
CA ALA A 441 -22.59 17.77 15.78
C ALA A 441 -21.09 17.83 16.09
N VAL A 442 -20.25 17.50 15.10
CA VAL A 442 -18.80 17.50 15.24
C VAL A 442 -18.21 18.71 14.51
N GLY A 443 -17.65 19.64 15.30
CA GLY A 443 -17.15 20.92 14.83
C GLY A 443 -16.07 21.49 15.75
N GLY A 444 -15.18 22.28 15.17
CA GLY A 444 -14.15 23.04 15.87
C GLY A 444 -14.11 24.47 15.41
N LEU A 445 -13.69 25.38 16.30
CA LEU A 445 -13.46 26.77 15.95
C LEU A 445 -12.19 27.30 16.57
N ALA A 446 -11.66 28.33 15.93
CA ALA A 446 -10.63 29.19 16.47
C ALA A 446 -11.12 30.62 16.39
N ARG A 447 -10.87 31.41 17.42
CA ARG A 447 -11.34 32.78 17.52
C ARG A 447 -10.29 33.71 18.08
N SER A 448 -10.40 34.97 17.72
CA SER A 448 -9.52 36.04 18.18
C SER A 448 -10.26 37.37 18.17
N LYS A 449 -9.77 38.32 18.96
CA LYS A 449 -10.00 39.75 18.70
C LYS A 449 -9.40 40.15 17.35
N LEU A 450 -9.74 41.34 16.85
CA LEU A 450 -9.07 41.88 15.66
C LEU A 450 -7.55 41.92 15.88
N PRO A 451 -6.72 41.53 14.91
CA PRO A 451 -5.29 41.69 15.02
C PRO A 451 -4.90 43.17 14.99
N PHE A 452 -3.69 43.49 15.45
CA PHE A 452 -3.23 44.88 15.60
C PHE A 452 -3.35 45.70 14.30
N TRP A 453 -3.17 45.07 13.14
CA TRP A 453 -3.25 45.71 11.83
C TRP A 453 -4.67 46.03 11.36
N LEU A 454 -5.71 45.56 12.08
CA LEU A 454 -7.12 45.92 11.87
C LEU A 454 -7.74 46.71 13.02
N PHE A 455 -6.96 47.16 14.01
CA PHE A 455 -7.53 47.94 15.13
C PHE A 455 -8.26 49.21 14.71
N THR A 456 -7.90 49.82 13.57
CA THR A 456 -8.64 50.97 13.00
C THR A 456 -10.08 50.63 12.60
N MET A 457 -10.39 49.35 12.41
CA MET A 457 -11.72 48.83 12.08
C MET A 457 -12.50 48.37 13.33
N GLN A 458 -11.95 48.56 14.53
CA GLN A 458 -12.61 48.14 15.76
C GLN A 458 -13.92 48.91 15.97
N GLY A 459 -15.00 48.16 16.24
CA GLY A 459 -16.33 48.72 16.49
C GLY A 459 -17.12 49.08 15.23
N VAL A 460 -16.61 48.74 14.03
CA VAL A 460 -17.38 48.90 12.80
C VAL A 460 -18.48 47.84 12.73
N ASP A 461 -19.71 48.29 12.46
CA ASP A 461 -20.93 47.48 12.38
C ASP A 461 -21.52 47.38 10.96
N ASP A 462 -20.90 48.02 9.97
CA ASP A 462 -21.35 47.97 8.58
C ASP A 462 -21.02 46.60 7.93
N PRO A 463 -22.01 45.85 7.39
CA PRO A 463 -21.78 44.57 6.72
C PRO A 463 -20.79 44.61 5.53
N VAL A 464 -20.73 45.74 4.82
CA VAL A 464 -19.77 45.95 3.71
C VAL A 464 -18.34 46.02 4.26
N ALA A 465 -18.16 46.64 5.42
CA ALA A 465 -16.86 46.67 6.08
C ALA A 465 -16.46 45.29 6.61
N LEU A 466 -17.39 44.51 7.16
CA LEU A 466 -17.13 43.13 7.59
C LEU A 466 -16.67 42.26 6.42
N LYS A 467 -17.33 42.38 5.26
CA LYS A 467 -16.90 41.73 4.02
C LYS A 467 -15.48 42.13 3.62
N ALA A 468 -15.19 43.43 3.64
CA ALA A 468 -13.86 43.93 3.29
C ALA A 468 -12.76 43.42 4.25
N MET A 469 -13.07 43.26 5.54
CA MET A 469 -12.17 42.63 6.51
C MET A 469 -11.92 41.15 6.21
N THR A 470 -12.95 40.38 5.88
CA THR A 470 -12.78 38.97 5.48
C THR A 470 -11.90 38.83 4.23
N GLN A 471 -12.08 39.71 3.25
CA GLN A 471 -11.23 39.76 2.06
C GLN A 471 -9.77 40.15 2.39
N LEU A 472 -9.55 41.05 3.36
CA LEU A 472 -8.20 41.37 3.85
C LEU A 472 -7.51 40.16 4.51
N PHE A 473 -8.25 39.32 5.24
CA PHE A 473 -7.69 38.08 5.80
C PHE A 473 -7.36 37.06 4.70
N SER A 474 -8.18 36.95 3.66
CA SER A 474 -7.86 36.13 2.48
C SER A 474 -6.59 36.63 1.78
N LEU A 475 -6.47 37.94 1.56
CA LEU A 475 -5.25 38.57 1.05
C LEU A 475 -4.05 38.28 1.94
N ALA A 476 -4.19 38.40 3.27
CA ALA A 476 -3.12 38.12 4.22
C ALA A 476 -2.63 36.66 4.12
N ARG A 477 -3.54 35.68 3.96
CA ARG A 477 -3.17 34.27 3.70
C ARG A 477 -2.39 34.10 2.40
N LYS A 478 -2.89 34.69 1.31
CA LYS A 478 -2.20 34.64 0.01
C LYS A 478 -0.79 35.23 0.10
N LEU A 479 -0.66 36.38 0.75
CA LEU A 479 0.62 37.07 0.92
C LEU A 479 1.58 36.32 1.88
N SER A 480 1.08 35.69 2.94
CA SER A 480 1.93 34.94 3.87
C SER A 480 2.58 33.71 3.23
N GLN A 481 1.91 33.08 2.24
CA GLN A 481 2.48 32.02 1.42
C GLN A 481 3.73 32.48 0.66
N ASP A 482 3.74 33.74 0.23
CA ASP A 482 4.86 34.40 -0.44
C ASP A 482 5.90 35.00 0.53
N GLY A 483 5.71 34.84 1.83
CA GLY A 483 6.63 35.31 2.88
C GLY A 483 6.42 36.76 3.28
N PHE A 484 5.25 37.33 3.00
CA PHE A 484 4.87 38.65 3.49
C PHE A 484 4.28 38.56 4.90
N GLY A 485 4.63 39.54 5.74
CA GLY A 485 4.01 39.77 7.05
C GLY A 485 3.34 41.14 7.12
N ALA A 486 2.18 41.23 7.77
CA ALA A 486 1.52 42.51 8.02
C ALA A 486 2.32 43.34 9.03
N THR A 487 2.52 44.62 8.74
CA THR A 487 3.15 45.60 9.64
C THR A 487 2.33 46.87 9.67
N THR A 488 2.40 47.60 10.79
CA THR A 488 1.84 48.94 10.91
C THR A 488 2.84 49.88 11.54
N LEU A 489 2.80 51.15 11.14
CA LEU A 489 3.48 52.32 11.75
C LEU A 489 5.01 52.40 11.60
N GLU A 490 5.71 51.31 11.31
CA GLU A 490 7.16 51.34 11.09
C GLU A 490 7.53 51.66 9.64
N ALA A 491 8.51 52.56 9.47
CA ALA A 491 9.11 52.89 8.17
C ALA A 491 8.07 53.27 7.09
N MET A 492 7.05 54.03 7.49
CA MET A 492 6.04 54.57 6.57
C MET A 492 5.55 55.95 7.02
N THR A 493 5.19 56.80 6.07
CA THR A 493 4.59 58.12 6.33
C THR A 493 3.26 58.21 5.59
N GLU A 494 2.17 58.43 6.34
CA GLU A 494 0.85 58.66 5.74
C GLU A 494 0.86 59.96 4.92
N LEU A 495 0.30 59.93 3.73
CA LEU A 495 0.15 61.07 2.81
C LEU A 495 -1.33 61.36 2.58
N PRO A 496 -1.72 62.54 2.07
CA PRO A 496 -3.13 62.85 1.77
C PRO A 496 -3.82 61.91 0.78
N THR A 497 -3.06 61.29 -0.14
CA THR A 497 -3.59 60.37 -1.18
C THR A 497 -3.13 58.92 -1.01
N GLY A 498 -2.35 58.60 0.03
CA GLY A 498 -1.77 57.26 0.20
C GLY A 498 -0.70 57.22 1.27
N VAL A 499 0.43 56.57 0.99
CA VAL A 499 1.54 56.34 1.91
C VAL A 499 2.90 56.45 1.19
N GLU A 500 3.92 56.96 1.87
CA GLU A 500 5.33 56.76 1.54
C GLU A 500 5.87 55.58 2.34
N VAL A 501 6.36 54.54 1.68
CA VAL A 501 6.96 53.35 2.30
C VAL A 501 8.48 53.43 2.16
N LEU A 502 9.18 53.30 3.29
CA LEU A 502 10.64 53.19 3.33
C LEU A 502 11.06 51.72 3.34
N GLY A 503 12.00 51.36 2.47
CA GLY A 503 12.57 50.02 2.39
C GLY A 503 13.53 49.72 3.53
N ARG A 504 13.43 48.51 4.09
CA ARG A 504 14.21 48.07 5.25
C ARG A 504 15.21 46.98 4.88
N THR A 505 16.24 46.82 5.71
CA THR A 505 17.15 45.69 5.62
C THR A 505 16.39 44.38 5.82
N GLY A 506 16.66 43.38 4.96
CA GLY A 506 15.99 42.08 5.02
C GLY A 506 14.67 42.01 4.27
N GLU A 507 14.25 43.08 3.58
CA GLU A 507 13.01 43.12 2.81
C GLU A 507 13.30 43.46 1.34
N ASP A 508 12.45 42.97 0.44
CA ASP A 508 12.63 43.17 -1.00
C ASP A 508 11.35 43.58 -1.75
N ALA A 509 10.18 43.49 -1.12
CA ALA A 509 8.91 43.89 -1.69
C ALA A 509 7.85 44.24 -0.63
N PHE A 510 6.83 45.00 -1.03
CA PHE A 510 5.67 45.30 -0.20
C PHE A 510 4.35 45.32 -0.99
N VAL A 511 3.25 45.20 -0.24
CA VAL A 511 1.87 45.45 -0.69
C VAL A 511 1.23 46.41 0.33
N ALA A 512 0.58 47.46 -0.12
CA ALA A 512 -0.01 48.48 0.75
C ALA A 512 -1.53 48.60 0.55
N VAL A 513 -2.26 48.61 1.66
CA VAL A 513 -3.71 48.75 1.68
C VAL A 513 -4.13 49.73 2.77
N GLY A 514 -4.93 50.72 2.42
CA GLY A 514 -5.51 51.63 3.40
C GLY A 514 -6.77 51.05 4.05
N VAL A 515 -6.95 51.33 5.33
CA VAL A 515 -8.09 50.92 6.16
C VAL A 515 -8.65 52.11 6.95
N ALA A 516 -9.97 52.15 7.17
CA ALA A 516 -10.65 53.23 7.88
C ALA A 516 -12.01 52.79 8.46
N PRO A 517 -12.45 53.37 9.60
CA PRO A 517 -13.73 53.05 10.23
C PRO A 517 -14.93 53.72 9.52
N VAL A 518 -14.74 54.21 8.30
CA VAL A 518 -15.77 54.80 7.44
C VAL A 518 -15.48 54.41 6.00
N ALA A 519 -16.52 54.41 5.15
CA ALA A 519 -16.39 54.13 3.72
C ALA A 519 -15.24 54.96 3.08
N PRO A 520 -14.42 54.34 2.20
CA PRO A 520 -14.61 53.03 1.56
C PRO A 520 -14.15 51.82 2.38
N TRP A 521 -13.84 51.99 3.67
CA TRP A 521 -13.43 50.96 4.64
C TRP A 521 -12.05 50.36 4.38
N VAL A 522 -11.84 49.85 3.17
CA VAL A 522 -10.57 49.30 2.69
C VAL A 522 -10.33 49.80 1.26
N PHE A 523 -9.13 50.30 0.98
CA PHE A 523 -8.78 50.82 -0.34
C PHE A 523 -7.35 50.41 -0.72
N PRO A 524 -7.19 49.58 -1.78
CA PRO A 524 -5.90 49.19 -2.31
C PRO A 524 -5.08 50.39 -2.77
N LEU A 525 -3.77 50.37 -2.50
CA LEU A 525 -2.84 51.42 -2.93
C LEU A 525 -1.97 50.92 -4.08
N THR A 526 -1.72 51.79 -5.05
CA THR A 526 -0.92 51.51 -6.24
C THR A 526 0.31 52.40 -6.32
N VAL A 527 1.40 51.87 -6.88
CA VAL A 527 2.65 52.61 -7.13
C VAL A 527 2.73 53.02 -8.59
N GLY A 528 3.01 54.30 -8.84
CA GLY A 528 3.13 54.87 -10.18
C GLY A 528 1.84 54.76 -10.99
N ASP A 529 1.98 54.42 -12.28
CA ASP A 529 0.85 54.24 -13.22
C ASP A 529 0.38 52.78 -13.29
N ALA A 530 0.66 51.97 -12.26
CA ALA A 530 0.21 50.59 -12.22
C ALA A 530 -1.33 50.52 -12.22
N PRO A 531 -1.93 49.47 -12.84
CA PRO A 531 -3.37 49.28 -12.83
C PRO A 531 -3.92 49.21 -11.40
N ALA A 532 -5.09 49.79 -11.20
CA ALA A 532 -5.84 49.59 -9.96
C ALA A 532 -6.11 48.08 -9.75
N TRP A 533 -5.99 47.63 -8.50
CA TRP A 533 -6.22 46.24 -8.11
C TRP A 533 -7.28 46.18 -7.00
N ASN A 534 -7.77 44.97 -6.71
CA ASN A 534 -8.78 44.73 -5.68
C ASN A 534 -8.39 43.53 -4.80
N LEU A 535 -9.01 43.43 -3.62
CA LEU A 535 -8.67 42.42 -2.63
C LEU A 535 -8.97 40.97 -3.06
N ALA A 536 -9.86 40.78 -4.03
CA ALA A 536 -10.22 39.46 -4.54
C ALA A 536 -9.27 38.97 -5.66
N GLY A 537 -8.48 39.87 -6.25
CA GLY A 537 -7.59 39.58 -7.37
C GLY A 537 -6.14 39.35 -6.97
N ASP A 538 -5.24 39.53 -7.94
CA ASP A 538 -3.81 39.52 -7.68
C ASP A 538 -3.37 40.85 -7.06
N PRO A 539 -2.63 40.83 -5.94
CA PRO A 539 -2.15 42.04 -5.31
C PRO A 539 -1.03 42.67 -6.12
N GLN A 540 -0.92 44.00 -6.06
CA GLN A 540 0.24 44.69 -6.60
C GLN A 540 1.44 44.52 -5.67
N ILE A 541 2.31 43.56 -5.99
CA ILE A 541 3.60 43.39 -5.33
C ILE A 541 4.57 44.44 -5.88
N THR A 542 5.03 45.33 -5.01
CA THR A 542 5.97 46.40 -5.36
C THR A 542 7.37 46.07 -4.82
N PRO A 543 8.39 45.91 -5.68
CA PRO A 543 9.77 45.77 -5.24
C PRO A 543 10.24 47.02 -4.48
N ILE A 544 11.07 46.85 -3.45
CA ILE A 544 11.64 47.97 -2.69
C ILE A 544 13.06 47.65 -2.22
N LYS A 545 13.99 48.59 -2.41
CA LYS A 545 15.37 48.47 -1.94
C LYS A 545 15.54 49.11 -0.57
N VAL A 546 16.60 48.71 0.13
CA VAL A 546 16.99 49.28 1.42
C VAL A 546 17.16 50.80 1.29
N LEU A 547 16.53 51.56 2.19
CA LEU A 547 16.47 53.04 2.22
C LEU A 547 15.78 53.71 1.01
N GLU A 548 15.20 52.94 0.09
CA GLU A 548 14.36 53.49 -0.98
C GLU A 548 13.03 53.96 -0.41
N LYS A 549 12.56 55.12 -0.89
CA LYS A 549 11.24 55.66 -0.56
C LYS A 549 10.33 55.47 -1.77
N VAL A 550 9.23 54.75 -1.58
CA VAL A 550 8.25 54.48 -2.63
C VAL A 550 6.88 55.00 -2.20
N VAL A 551 6.25 55.81 -3.05
CA VAL A 551 4.91 56.34 -2.79
C VAL A 551 3.86 55.42 -3.42
N ALA A 552 2.96 54.90 -2.59
CA ALA A 552 1.77 54.17 -3.02
C ALA A 552 0.53 55.03 -2.75
N SER A 553 -0.31 55.23 -3.75
CA SER A 553 -1.52 56.08 -3.67
C SER A 553 -2.77 55.32 -4.02
N ALA A 554 -3.92 55.76 -3.48
CA ALA A 554 -5.20 55.26 -3.94
C ALA A 554 -5.44 55.67 -5.41
N PRO A 555 -6.33 54.99 -6.15
CA PRO A 555 -6.75 55.43 -7.48
C PRO A 555 -7.21 56.89 -7.48
N ARG A 556 -6.83 57.66 -8.51
CA ARG A 556 -7.15 59.11 -8.58
C ARG A 556 -8.64 59.41 -8.38
N GLU A 557 -9.49 58.53 -8.89
CA GLU A 557 -10.95 58.61 -8.81
C GLU A 557 -11.47 58.56 -7.36
N THR A 558 -10.75 57.92 -6.44
CA THR A 558 -11.16 57.78 -5.03
C THR A 558 -10.56 58.84 -4.12
N TRP A 559 -9.66 59.71 -4.59
CA TRP A 559 -8.99 60.70 -3.73
C TRP A 559 -9.94 61.61 -2.95
N ARG A 560 -11.08 61.97 -3.55
CA ARG A 560 -12.09 62.82 -2.92
C ARG A 560 -12.95 62.10 -1.88
N SER A 561 -13.03 60.77 -1.98
CA SER A 561 -13.77 59.92 -1.04
C SER A 561 -12.88 59.29 0.03
N LEU A 562 -11.57 59.57 0.01
CA LEU A 562 -10.69 59.06 1.04
C LEU A 562 -10.99 59.70 2.40
N PRO A 563 -11.01 58.91 3.48
CA PRO A 563 -11.17 59.44 4.82
C PRO A 563 -10.01 60.38 5.20
N PRO A 564 -10.20 61.31 6.15
CA PRO A 564 -9.12 62.16 6.63
C PRO A 564 -7.93 61.35 7.15
N ILE A 565 -6.71 61.88 6.96
CA ILE A 565 -5.45 61.19 7.31
C ILE A 565 -5.42 60.67 8.76
N HIS A 566 -6.01 61.41 9.71
CA HIS A 566 -6.04 61.03 11.12
C HIS A 566 -7.04 59.89 11.43
N LYS A 567 -8.02 59.65 10.54
CA LYS A 567 -9.07 58.62 10.69
C LYS A 567 -8.76 57.33 9.94
N ARG A 568 -7.72 57.30 9.09
CA ARG A 568 -7.31 56.11 8.34
C ARG A 568 -5.93 55.64 8.74
N ARG A 569 -5.59 54.41 8.40
CA ARG A 569 -4.25 53.84 8.53
C ARG A 569 -3.92 53.03 7.30
N THR A 570 -2.65 52.84 7.03
CA THR A 570 -2.16 51.95 6.00
C THR A 570 -1.58 50.69 6.62
N VAL A 571 -2.04 49.53 6.13
CA VAL A 571 -1.45 48.23 6.40
C VAL A 571 -0.42 47.98 5.30
N VAL A 572 0.84 47.74 5.69
CA VAL A 572 1.90 47.39 4.75
C VAL A 572 2.31 45.95 5.02
N PHE A 573 2.04 45.08 4.04
CA PHE A 573 2.56 43.73 4.02
C PHE A 573 3.97 43.77 3.43
N ARG A 574 4.96 43.26 4.15
CA ARG A 574 6.37 43.31 3.74
C ARG A 574 6.93 41.91 3.58
N ARG A 575 7.57 41.63 2.44
CA ARG A 575 8.20 40.34 2.16
C ARG A 575 9.62 40.29 2.71
N GLN A 576 9.91 39.24 3.47
CA GLN A 576 11.28 38.96 3.89
C GLN A 576 12.08 38.41 2.71
N LYS A 577 13.30 38.93 2.52
CA LYS A 577 14.21 38.48 1.49
C LYS A 577 14.56 37.01 1.75
N ARG A 578 14.22 36.14 0.78
CA ARG A 578 14.49 34.70 0.84
C ARG A 578 15.95 34.38 0.54
#